data_AF-A0A934NZ37-F1
#
_entry.id   AF-A0A934NZ37-F1
#
_cell.length_a   1.000
_cell.length_b   1.000
_cell.length_c   1.000
_cell.angle_alpha   90.00
_cell.angle_beta   90.00
_cell.angle_gamma   90.00
#
_symmetry.space_group_name_H-M   'P 1'
#
loop_
_entity.id
_entity.type
_entity.pdbx_description
1 polymer ?
#
loop_
_entity_poly.entity_id
_entity_poly.type
_entity_poly.pdbx_seq_one_letter_code
_entity_poly.pdbx_strand_id
1 'polypeptide(L)'
;MADDPNDNPFLASFERALETTPLDRLLQGVQVSSIQSESYDLTIQDIDGLLDIVAANEPDDGNFFSHVVTRLSTNLRTQITIKITDARSGPRHSSSRTIVVPFGALIRENDLVALRSMIRSFLDGNTIYEGKPATPMDFANMVVRWESRAYRGVLDELSSKSGVPNLEIDLPERIKGLMSDRYLSHITEITRIVRKQADDVVVASGQVSAGTLSGAFAENAKYEGQRAIGWSIAVLGSVVIGILIVVKVVGDMNGENGWISELVKLAIALPVFAFATYCARIASKHRETAQHVRLVSVQLQTVNAYCNTLPDEQAMEIRMQLGRRVFDKPDILSSETASDASLSMIPKDLFATVNKMIDTVREVAAKKADPPAP
;
A
#
# COMPACT_ATOMS: atom_id res chain seq x y z
N MET A 1 -30.41 -22.05 27.81
CA MET A 1 -29.02 -21.90 27.36
C MET A 1 -29.07 -22.29 25.89
N ALA A 2 -29.09 -21.30 25.00
CA ALA A 2 -29.19 -21.51 23.57
C ALA A 2 -27.84 -21.19 22.97
N ASP A 3 -27.31 -22.07 22.13
CA ASP A 3 -26.05 -21.83 21.42
C ASP A 3 -26.20 -20.60 20.51
N ASP A 4 -25.19 -19.73 20.53
CA ASP A 4 -25.15 -18.58 19.63
C ASP A 4 -24.95 -19.11 18.20
N PRO A 5 -25.84 -18.80 17.23
CA PRO A 5 -25.68 -19.27 15.86
C PRO A 5 -24.43 -18.73 15.15
N ASN A 6 -23.73 -17.74 15.73
CA ASN A 6 -22.43 -17.29 15.25
C ASN A 6 -21.25 -18.14 15.76
N ASP A 7 -21.42 -18.95 16.79
CA ASP A 7 -20.35 -19.77 17.39
C ASP A 7 -20.11 -21.07 16.60
N ASN A 8 -20.14 -20.97 15.27
CA ASN A 8 -19.87 -22.08 14.36
C ASN A 8 -18.35 -22.25 14.18
N PRO A 9 -17.73 -23.31 14.76
CA PRO A 9 -16.28 -23.49 14.71
C PRO A 9 -15.76 -23.71 13.28
N PHE A 10 -16.62 -24.11 12.33
CA PHE A 10 -16.26 -24.20 10.92
C PHE A 10 -16.10 -22.81 10.28
N LEU A 11 -17.02 -21.87 10.54
CA LEU A 11 -16.90 -20.50 10.02
C LEU A 11 -15.69 -19.79 10.67
N ALA A 12 -15.54 -19.89 11.99
CA ALA A 12 -14.43 -19.26 12.69
C ALA A 12 -13.04 -19.85 12.34
N SER A 13 -12.96 -21.08 11.80
CA SER A 13 -11.72 -21.66 11.26
C SER A 13 -11.54 -21.35 9.77
N PHE A 14 -12.61 -21.23 9.00
CA PHE A 14 -12.60 -20.78 7.61
C PHE A 14 -12.16 -19.30 7.49
N GLU A 15 -12.70 -18.40 8.31
CA GLU A 15 -12.27 -16.99 8.35
C GLU A 15 -10.79 -16.85 8.75
N ARG A 16 -10.34 -17.58 9.77
CA ARG A 16 -8.90 -17.65 10.11
C ARG A 16 -8.06 -18.24 8.98
N ALA A 17 -8.55 -19.22 8.22
CA ALA A 17 -7.85 -19.75 7.07
C ALA A 17 -7.75 -18.74 5.91
N LEU A 18 -8.75 -17.85 5.75
CA LEU A 18 -8.73 -16.73 4.80
C LEU A 18 -7.75 -15.61 5.23
N GLU A 19 -7.53 -15.43 6.53
CA GLU A 19 -6.50 -14.51 7.05
C GLU A 19 -5.08 -15.07 6.92
N THR A 20 -4.89 -16.41 6.98
CA THR A 20 -3.57 -17.02 6.81
C THR A 20 -3.05 -16.91 5.38
N THR A 21 -1.85 -16.38 5.25
CA THR A 21 -1.12 -16.27 3.98
C THR A 21 -0.76 -17.65 3.42
N PRO A 22 -0.46 -17.76 2.11
CA PRO A 22 0.03 -19.01 1.52
C PRO A 22 1.30 -19.56 2.19
N LEU A 23 2.22 -18.67 2.60
CA LEU A 23 3.45 -19.05 3.29
C LEU A 23 3.20 -19.47 4.75
N ASP A 24 2.30 -18.82 5.50
CA ASP A 24 1.94 -19.32 6.84
C ASP A 24 1.27 -20.70 6.77
N ARG A 25 0.46 -20.98 5.74
CA ARG A 25 -0.09 -22.33 5.50
C ARG A 25 1.00 -23.36 5.18
N LEU A 26 2.01 -23.01 4.37
CA LEU A 26 3.17 -23.89 4.11
C LEU A 26 3.94 -24.20 5.41
N LEU A 27 4.16 -23.20 6.26
CA LEU A 27 4.87 -23.35 7.54
C LEU A 27 4.07 -24.19 8.56
N GLN A 28 2.73 -24.17 8.48
CA GLN A 28 1.85 -25.08 9.24
C GLN A 28 1.85 -26.52 8.70
N GLY A 29 2.62 -26.81 7.63
CA GLY A 29 2.83 -28.15 7.09
C GLY A 29 1.79 -28.59 6.05
N VAL A 30 0.85 -27.72 5.69
CA VAL A 30 -0.14 -27.94 4.62
C VAL A 30 0.59 -28.23 3.29
N GLN A 31 0.06 -29.18 2.50
CA GLN A 31 0.73 -29.65 1.28
C GLN A 31 0.80 -28.52 0.22
N VAL A 32 1.91 -28.48 -0.52
CA VAL A 32 2.10 -27.49 -1.61
C VAL A 32 0.96 -27.57 -2.63
N SER A 33 0.51 -28.77 -2.98
CA SER A 33 -0.62 -28.99 -3.89
C SER A 33 -1.98 -28.50 -3.38
N SER A 34 -2.13 -28.23 -2.08
CA SER A 34 -3.31 -27.59 -1.48
C SER A 34 -3.14 -26.07 -1.29
N ILE A 35 -1.98 -25.52 -1.65
CA ILE A 35 -1.64 -24.10 -1.56
C ILE A 35 -1.43 -23.49 -2.96
N GLN A 36 -1.01 -24.31 -3.92
CA GLN A 36 -1.38 -24.17 -5.33
C GLN A 36 -2.91 -24.23 -5.43
N SER A 37 -3.52 -23.06 -5.22
CA SER A 37 -4.93 -22.85 -5.49
C SER A 37 -5.21 -23.15 -6.96
N GLU A 38 -6.42 -23.61 -7.25
CA GLU A 38 -6.97 -23.68 -8.61
C GLU A 38 -6.75 -22.35 -9.35
N SER A 39 -6.84 -21.23 -8.62
CA SER A 39 -6.53 -19.88 -9.05
C SER A 39 -5.10 -19.69 -9.59
N TYR A 40 -4.07 -20.37 -9.07
CA TYR A 40 -2.69 -20.30 -9.61
C TYR A 40 -2.61 -21.00 -10.98
N ASP A 41 -3.05 -22.25 -11.07
CA ASP A 41 -2.95 -23.02 -12.32
C ASP A 41 -3.79 -22.39 -13.45
N LEU A 42 -4.99 -21.90 -13.13
CA LEU A 42 -5.82 -21.15 -14.07
C LEU A 42 -5.20 -19.80 -14.48
N THR A 43 -4.49 -19.11 -13.58
CA THR A 43 -3.75 -17.89 -13.93
C THR A 43 -2.58 -18.20 -14.86
N ILE A 44 -1.85 -19.29 -14.61
CA ILE A 44 -0.76 -19.75 -15.49
C ILE A 44 -1.30 -20.10 -16.89
N GLN A 45 -2.42 -20.81 -16.98
CA GLN A 45 -3.08 -21.12 -18.25
C GLN A 45 -3.47 -19.85 -19.03
N ASP A 46 -4.06 -18.86 -18.36
CA ASP A 46 -4.46 -17.60 -18.99
C ASP A 46 -3.23 -16.76 -19.44
N ILE A 47 -2.09 -16.87 -18.74
CA ILE A 47 -0.81 -16.25 -19.16
C ILE A 47 -0.20 -16.95 -20.36
N ASP A 48 -0.31 -18.26 -20.48
CA ASP A 48 0.19 -18.99 -21.66
C ASP A 48 -0.60 -18.57 -22.92
N GLY A 49 -1.92 -18.37 -22.79
CA GLY A 49 -2.73 -17.77 -23.87
C GLY A 49 -2.30 -16.35 -24.28
N LEU A 50 -1.77 -15.54 -23.36
CA LEU A 50 -1.15 -14.26 -23.71
C LEU A 50 0.18 -14.43 -24.43
N LEU A 51 1.01 -15.40 -24.02
CA LEU A 51 2.30 -15.67 -24.68
C LEU A 51 2.10 -16.14 -26.13
N ASP A 52 1.08 -16.96 -26.40
CA ASP A 52 0.70 -17.37 -27.76
C ASP A 52 0.31 -16.17 -28.64
N ILE A 53 -0.45 -15.22 -28.09
CA ILE A 53 -0.81 -13.97 -28.79
C ILE A 53 0.41 -13.07 -29.02
N VAL A 54 1.32 -12.97 -28.04
CA VAL A 54 2.59 -12.24 -28.20
C VAL A 54 3.43 -12.87 -29.32
N ALA A 55 3.53 -14.20 -29.36
CA ALA A 55 4.29 -14.91 -30.39
C ALA A 55 3.66 -14.78 -31.79
N ALA A 56 2.34 -14.65 -31.89
CA ALA A 56 1.62 -14.52 -33.15
C ALA A 56 1.69 -13.13 -33.80
N ASN A 57 1.90 -12.05 -33.02
CA ASN A 57 1.83 -10.65 -33.50
C ASN A 57 3.21 -10.02 -33.78
N GLU A 58 4.10 -10.81 -34.41
CA GLU A 58 5.50 -10.53 -34.74
C GLU A 58 6.47 -10.30 -33.55
N PRO A 59 7.61 -11.04 -33.50
CA PRO A 59 8.56 -11.02 -32.40
C PRO A 59 9.60 -9.90 -32.57
N ASP A 60 9.16 -8.65 -32.69
CA ASP A 60 10.10 -7.53 -32.60
C ASP A 60 10.50 -7.37 -31.12
N ASP A 61 11.70 -7.84 -30.78
CA ASP A 61 12.24 -8.01 -29.43
C ASP A 61 12.23 -6.71 -28.58
N GLY A 62 11.96 -5.55 -29.18
CA GLY A 62 11.80 -4.27 -28.50
C GLY A 62 10.39 -3.96 -27.96
N ASN A 63 9.37 -4.78 -28.23
CA ASN A 63 8.00 -4.47 -27.77
C ASN A 63 7.83 -4.67 -26.25
N PHE A 64 7.68 -3.55 -25.53
CA PHE A 64 7.47 -3.49 -24.08
C PHE A 64 6.39 -4.44 -23.56
N PHE A 65 5.30 -4.64 -24.30
CA PHE A 65 4.24 -5.58 -23.93
C PHE A 65 4.75 -7.03 -23.86
N SER A 66 5.51 -7.48 -24.87
CA SER A 66 6.15 -8.80 -24.90
C SER A 66 7.03 -9.01 -23.67
N HIS A 67 7.95 -8.07 -23.41
CA HIS A 67 8.82 -8.11 -22.23
C HIS A 67 8.06 -8.21 -20.91
N VAL A 68 6.94 -7.50 -20.74
CA VAL A 68 6.13 -7.54 -19.51
C VAL A 68 5.46 -8.91 -19.36
N VAL A 69 4.86 -9.48 -20.42
CA VAL A 69 4.20 -10.80 -20.36
C VAL A 69 5.23 -11.92 -20.12
N THR A 70 6.36 -11.92 -20.83
CA THR A 70 7.45 -12.89 -20.61
C THR A 70 8.03 -12.78 -19.20
N ARG A 71 8.23 -11.56 -18.68
CA ARG A 71 8.71 -11.33 -17.31
C ARG A 71 7.72 -11.87 -16.28
N LEU A 72 6.44 -11.55 -16.41
CA LEU A 72 5.37 -12.02 -15.53
C LEU A 72 5.35 -13.56 -15.47
N SER A 73 5.29 -14.22 -16.62
CA SER A 73 5.30 -15.69 -16.71
C SER A 73 6.54 -16.30 -16.05
N THR A 74 7.73 -15.77 -16.36
CA THR A 74 9.00 -16.25 -15.78
C THR A 74 9.01 -16.10 -14.26
N ASN A 75 8.59 -14.94 -13.75
CA ASN A 75 8.59 -14.65 -12.31
C ASN A 75 7.62 -15.57 -11.55
N LEU A 76 6.40 -15.76 -12.05
CA LEU A 76 5.41 -16.62 -11.38
C LEU A 76 5.84 -18.09 -11.33
N ARG A 77 6.48 -18.58 -12.40
CA ARG A 77 6.99 -19.96 -12.50
C ARG A 77 8.32 -20.18 -11.77
N THR A 78 9.02 -19.12 -11.34
CA THR A 78 10.33 -19.22 -10.67
C THR A 78 10.19 -19.98 -9.35
N GLN A 79 10.90 -21.10 -9.19
CA GLN A 79 10.84 -21.95 -8.00
C GLN A 79 11.66 -21.36 -6.84
N ILE A 80 11.09 -21.35 -5.63
CA ILE A 80 11.75 -20.96 -4.39
C ILE A 80 11.91 -22.20 -3.51
N THR A 81 13.03 -22.29 -2.81
CA THR A 81 13.32 -23.41 -1.91
C THR A 81 13.23 -22.94 -0.47
N ILE A 82 12.29 -23.51 0.29
CA ILE A 82 12.05 -23.23 1.70
C ILE A 82 12.45 -24.45 2.51
N LYS A 83 13.50 -24.33 3.33
CA LYS A 83 14.03 -25.41 4.15
C LYS A 83 13.71 -25.13 5.62
N ILE A 84 12.87 -25.99 6.19
CA ILE A 84 12.41 -25.92 7.57
C ILE A 84 13.18 -26.97 8.37
N THR A 85 13.87 -26.57 9.43
CA THR A 85 14.58 -27.50 10.34
C THR A 85 13.80 -27.62 11.65
N ASP A 86 13.49 -28.83 12.11
CA ASP A 86 12.71 -29.00 13.35
C ASP A 86 13.61 -28.94 14.59
N ALA A 87 13.65 -27.77 15.24
CA ALA A 87 14.39 -27.56 16.49
C ALA A 87 13.87 -28.35 17.71
N ARG A 88 12.72 -29.03 17.62
CA ARG A 88 12.26 -29.94 18.69
C ARG A 88 13.03 -31.25 18.68
N SER A 89 13.64 -31.61 17.54
CA SER A 89 14.53 -32.75 17.45
C SER A 89 15.93 -32.37 17.97
N GLY A 90 16.34 -32.98 19.08
CA GLY A 90 17.63 -32.69 19.72
C GLY A 90 18.84 -32.93 18.81
N PRO A 91 20.06 -32.48 19.19
CA PRO A 91 21.22 -32.31 18.30
C PRO A 91 21.77 -33.57 17.62
N ARG A 92 21.16 -34.74 17.82
CA ARG A 92 21.46 -35.99 17.11
C ARG A 92 20.53 -36.31 15.94
N HIS A 93 19.33 -35.71 15.85
CA HIS A 93 18.28 -36.14 14.91
C HIS A 93 17.58 -34.94 14.22
N SER A 94 18.31 -33.89 13.83
CA SER A 94 17.72 -32.73 13.15
C SER A 94 17.07 -33.09 11.81
N SER A 95 15.75 -33.26 11.80
CA SER A 95 14.97 -33.44 10.58
C SER A 95 14.83 -32.08 9.88
N SER A 96 15.27 -32.01 8.62
CA SER A 96 15.03 -30.86 7.76
C SER A 96 14.06 -31.26 6.65
N ARG A 97 12.99 -30.50 6.49
CA ARG A 97 12.03 -30.62 5.39
C ARG A 97 12.32 -29.50 4.39
N THR A 98 12.81 -29.88 3.22
CA THR A 98 12.91 -28.96 2.08
C THR A 98 11.60 -28.98 1.30
N ILE A 99 11.07 -27.80 1.02
CA ILE A 99 9.84 -27.58 0.26
C ILE A 99 10.21 -26.70 -0.94
N VAL A 100 9.93 -27.17 -2.15
CA VAL A 100 10.11 -26.38 -3.38
C VAL A 100 8.72 -25.93 -3.85
N VAL A 101 8.57 -24.63 -4.10
CA VAL A 101 7.28 -23.99 -4.38
C VAL A 101 7.49 -22.86 -5.41
N PRO A 102 6.67 -22.75 -6.48
CA PRO A 102 6.76 -21.63 -7.40
C PRO A 102 6.34 -20.32 -6.71
N PHE A 103 7.07 -19.23 -6.97
CA PHE A 103 6.83 -17.92 -6.37
C PHE A 103 5.40 -17.43 -6.58
N GLY A 104 4.80 -17.71 -7.74
CA GLY A 104 3.41 -17.37 -8.02
C GLY A 104 2.38 -18.06 -7.11
N ALA A 105 2.69 -19.24 -6.56
CA ALA A 105 1.82 -19.93 -5.59
C ALA A 105 1.95 -19.37 -4.16
N LEU A 106 2.93 -18.50 -3.91
CA LEU A 106 3.00 -17.72 -2.66
C LEU A 106 2.16 -16.44 -2.72
N ILE A 107 1.70 -16.03 -3.92
CA ILE A 107 0.84 -14.86 -4.09
C ILE A 107 -0.55 -15.14 -3.53
N ARG A 108 -1.15 -14.13 -2.90
CA ARG A 108 -2.51 -14.23 -2.33
C ARG A 108 -3.52 -14.53 -3.43
N GLU A 109 -4.47 -15.40 -3.13
CA GLU A 109 -5.47 -15.86 -4.10
C GLU A 109 -6.27 -14.70 -4.73
N ASN A 110 -6.70 -13.72 -3.92
CA ASN A 110 -7.38 -12.52 -4.42
C ASN A 110 -6.55 -11.73 -5.45
N ASP A 111 -5.22 -11.76 -5.35
CA ASP A 111 -4.33 -11.10 -6.31
C ASP A 111 -4.20 -11.91 -7.60
N LEU A 112 -4.13 -13.25 -7.52
CA LEU A 112 -4.16 -14.13 -8.69
C LEU A 112 -5.49 -14.00 -9.43
N VAL A 113 -6.62 -14.04 -8.73
CA VAL A 113 -7.97 -13.83 -9.31
C VAL A 113 -8.08 -12.45 -9.98
N ALA A 114 -7.52 -11.40 -9.38
CA ALA A 114 -7.50 -10.06 -9.98
C ALA A 114 -6.64 -10.00 -11.27
N LEU A 115 -5.48 -10.66 -11.29
CA LEU A 115 -4.66 -10.78 -12.50
C LEU A 115 -5.39 -11.57 -13.59
N ARG A 116 -5.99 -12.71 -13.22
CA ARG A 116 -6.74 -13.57 -14.12
C ARG A 116 -7.92 -12.83 -14.78
N SER A 117 -8.69 -12.07 -13.99
CA SER A 117 -9.77 -11.23 -14.48
C SER A 117 -9.27 -10.14 -15.45
N MET A 118 -8.12 -9.52 -15.14
CA MET A 118 -7.47 -8.53 -16.01
C MET A 118 -7.02 -9.16 -17.34
N ILE A 119 -6.36 -10.33 -17.31
CA ILE A 119 -5.93 -11.07 -18.49
C ILE A 119 -7.13 -11.40 -19.38
N ARG A 120 -8.17 -12.04 -18.83
CA ARG A 120 -9.37 -12.43 -19.60
C ARG A 120 -10.07 -11.24 -20.22
N SER A 121 -10.26 -10.17 -19.44
CA SER A 121 -10.85 -8.93 -19.96
C SER A 121 -10.09 -8.40 -21.19
N PHE A 122 -8.76 -8.53 -21.21
CA PHE A 122 -7.92 -8.09 -22.32
C PHE A 122 -7.98 -9.06 -23.52
N LEU A 123 -7.90 -10.36 -23.27
CA LEU A 123 -8.05 -11.41 -24.28
C LEU A 123 -9.41 -11.33 -25.00
N ASP A 124 -10.49 -11.06 -24.25
CA ASP A 124 -11.84 -10.92 -24.80
C ASP A 124 -12.08 -9.57 -25.51
N GLY A 125 -11.08 -8.67 -25.56
CA GLY A 125 -11.22 -7.31 -26.10
C GLY A 125 -12.12 -6.38 -25.27
N ASN A 126 -12.48 -6.79 -24.06
CA ASN A 126 -13.45 -6.12 -23.18
C ASN A 126 -12.82 -5.14 -22.18
N THR A 127 -11.49 -5.05 -22.09
CA THR A 127 -10.84 -4.09 -21.18
C THR A 127 -11.05 -2.66 -21.69
N ILE A 128 -11.71 -1.84 -20.89
CA ILE A 128 -11.88 -0.41 -21.13
C ILE A 128 -10.93 0.36 -20.21
N TYR A 129 -10.02 1.14 -20.78
CA TYR A 129 -9.14 2.07 -20.06
C TYR A 129 -9.47 3.50 -20.52
N GLU A 130 -9.77 4.39 -19.57
CA GLU A 130 -10.14 5.80 -19.84
C GLU A 130 -11.25 5.98 -20.91
N GLY A 131 -12.21 5.05 -20.96
CA GLY A 131 -13.35 5.09 -21.89
C GLY A 131 -13.05 4.58 -23.31
N LYS A 132 -11.88 3.97 -23.55
CA LYS A 132 -11.48 3.36 -24.83
C LYS A 132 -11.09 1.89 -24.63
N PRO A 133 -11.12 1.04 -25.67
CA PRO A 133 -10.48 -0.28 -25.63
C PRO A 133 -9.01 -0.13 -25.22
N ALA A 134 -8.58 -0.88 -24.23
CA ALA A 134 -7.23 -0.80 -23.70
C ALA A 134 -6.21 -1.27 -24.73
N THR A 135 -5.14 -0.49 -24.91
CA THR A 135 -4.02 -0.90 -25.76
C THR A 135 -3.15 -1.94 -25.05
N PRO A 136 -2.30 -2.69 -25.78
CA PRO A 136 -1.28 -3.55 -25.16
C PRO A 136 -0.38 -2.79 -24.17
N MET A 137 -0.11 -1.51 -24.41
CA MET A 137 0.65 -0.65 -23.49
C MET A 137 -0.13 -0.36 -22.20
N ASP A 138 -1.45 -0.10 -22.27
CA ASP A 138 -2.28 0.09 -21.09
C ASP A 138 -2.33 -1.17 -20.23
N PHE A 139 -2.52 -2.33 -20.87
CA PHE A 139 -2.48 -3.63 -20.19
C PHE A 139 -1.11 -3.90 -19.54
N ALA A 140 -0.01 -3.67 -20.25
CA ALA A 140 1.33 -3.81 -19.69
C ALA A 140 1.50 -2.92 -18.44
N ASN A 141 1.04 -1.67 -18.49
CA ASN A 141 1.05 -0.76 -17.33
C ASN A 141 0.10 -1.20 -16.19
N MET A 142 -0.98 -1.93 -16.47
CA MET A 142 -1.83 -2.55 -15.44
C MET A 142 -1.14 -3.76 -14.80
N VAL A 143 -0.48 -4.61 -15.59
CA VAL A 143 0.32 -5.74 -15.11
C VAL A 143 1.49 -5.27 -14.24
N VAL A 144 2.26 -4.26 -14.65
CA VAL A 144 3.37 -3.72 -13.82
C VAL A 144 2.86 -3.16 -12.49
N ARG A 145 1.69 -2.49 -12.48
CA ARG A 145 1.03 -2.02 -11.26
C ARG A 145 0.54 -3.19 -10.39
N TRP A 146 0.06 -4.27 -10.99
CA TRP A 146 -0.31 -5.49 -10.29
C TRP A 146 0.90 -6.20 -9.68
N GLU A 147 1.98 -6.44 -10.44
CA GLU A 147 3.23 -7.08 -9.97
C GLU A 147 3.77 -6.33 -8.75
N SER A 148 3.85 -4.99 -8.86
CA SER A 148 4.34 -4.10 -7.80
C SER A 148 3.55 -4.16 -6.48
N ARG A 149 2.31 -4.65 -6.52
CA ARG A 149 1.40 -4.81 -5.37
C ARG A 149 1.40 -6.26 -4.86
N ALA A 150 1.24 -7.23 -5.75
CA ALA A 150 1.18 -8.65 -5.44
C ALA A 150 2.52 -9.18 -4.92
N TYR A 151 3.62 -8.88 -5.64
CA TYR A 151 4.96 -9.31 -5.22
C TYR A 151 5.36 -8.65 -3.91
N ARG A 152 4.98 -7.39 -3.68
CA ARG A 152 5.26 -6.69 -2.41
C ARG A 152 4.77 -7.49 -1.20
N GLY A 153 3.53 -7.97 -1.24
CA GLY A 153 2.96 -8.79 -0.17
C GLY A 153 3.78 -10.05 0.13
N VAL A 154 4.20 -10.77 -0.92
CA VAL A 154 5.01 -11.99 -0.79
C VAL A 154 6.43 -11.68 -0.30
N LEU A 155 7.08 -10.66 -0.84
CA LEU A 155 8.45 -10.31 -0.48
C LEU A 155 8.54 -9.72 0.94
N ASP A 156 7.55 -8.94 1.38
CA ASP A 156 7.44 -8.49 2.77
C ASP A 156 7.29 -9.69 3.72
N GLU A 157 6.47 -10.66 3.33
CA GLU A 157 6.26 -11.84 4.15
C GLU A 157 7.51 -12.71 4.23
N LEU A 158 8.12 -13.07 3.10
CA LEU A 158 9.39 -13.81 3.07
C LEU A 158 10.49 -13.11 3.89
N SER A 159 10.61 -11.78 3.78
CA SER A 159 11.57 -11.01 4.58
C SER A 159 11.23 -10.94 6.08
N SER A 160 9.94 -11.02 6.45
CA SER A 160 9.52 -11.09 7.85
C SER A 160 9.83 -12.45 8.48
N LYS A 161 9.77 -13.53 7.69
CA LYS A 161 10.00 -14.90 8.14
C LYS A 161 11.47 -15.32 8.03
N SER A 162 12.30 -14.69 7.19
CA SER A 162 13.73 -15.04 7.02
C SER A 162 14.60 -14.82 8.27
N GLY A 163 14.08 -14.14 9.31
CA GLY A 163 14.72 -14.04 10.62
C GLY A 163 14.26 -15.10 11.64
N VAL A 164 13.33 -15.99 11.29
CA VAL A 164 12.82 -17.04 12.17
C VAL A 164 13.89 -18.12 12.33
N PRO A 165 14.32 -18.46 13.57
CA PRO A 165 15.26 -19.55 13.79
C PRO A 165 14.77 -20.83 13.14
N ASN A 166 15.66 -21.53 12.44
CA ASN A 166 15.42 -22.80 11.74
C ASN A 166 14.60 -22.71 10.43
N LEU A 167 14.34 -21.51 9.92
CA LEU A 167 13.79 -21.30 8.58
C LEU A 167 14.86 -20.74 7.64
N GLU A 168 15.29 -21.52 6.65
CA GLU A 168 16.23 -21.13 5.61
C GLU A 168 15.46 -20.99 4.29
N ILE A 169 15.42 -19.77 3.74
CA ILE A 169 14.72 -19.47 2.48
C ILE A 169 15.79 -19.19 1.41
N ASP A 170 16.00 -20.13 0.49
CA ASP A 170 16.84 -19.90 -0.68
C ASP A 170 16.00 -19.35 -1.85
N LEU A 171 16.42 -18.18 -2.31
CA LEU A 171 15.77 -17.39 -3.33
C LEU A 171 16.63 -17.41 -4.59
N PRO A 172 16.10 -17.74 -5.77
CA PRO A 172 16.86 -17.64 -7.01
C PRO A 172 17.34 -16.20 -7.26
N GLU A 173 18.45 -16.04 -7.98
CA GLU A 173 19.05 -14.72 -8.27
C GLU A 173 18.06 -13.72 -8.90
N ARG A 174 17.05 -14.19 -9.64
CA ARG A 174 15.96 -13.33 -10.15
C ARG A 174 15.05 -12.78 -9.05
N ILE A 175 14.67 -13.60 -8.06
CA ILE A 175 13.86 -13.15 -6.92
C ILE A 175 14.71 -12.37 -5.92
N LYS A 176 15.98 -12.75 -5.71
CA LYS A 176 16.98 -11.91 -5.03
C LYS A 176 17.14 -10.57 -5.74
N GLY A 177 17.08 -10.53 -7.07
CA GLY A 177 17.05 -9.31 -7.88
C GLY A 177 15.84 -8.44 -7.56
N LEU A 178 14.62 -8.99 -7.59
CA LEU A 178 13.40 -8.25 -7.18
C LEU A 178 13.45 -7.79 -5.71
N MET A 179 13.98 -8.63 -4.81
CA MET A 179 14.23 -8.24 -3.43
C MET A 179 15.32 -7.18 -3.31
N SER A 180 16.36 -7.22 -4.16
CA SER A 180 17.52 -6.33 -4.11
C SER A 180 17.24 -5.00 -4.78
N ASP A 181 16.47 -4.92 -5.86
CA ASP A 181 15.96 -3.66 -6.42
C ASP A 181 15.04 -2.97 -5.41
N ARG A 182 14.36 -3.75 -4.55
CA ARG A 182 13.57 -3.22 -3.43
C ARG A 182 14.40 -2.90 -2.19
N TYR A 183 15.37 -3.75 -1.84
CA TYR A 183 16.32 -3.48 -0.76
C TYR A 183 17.06 -2.21 -1.14
N LEU A 184 17.50 -2.04 -2.40
CA LEU A 184 18.08 -0.86 -3.05
C LEU A 184 17.06 0.25 -3.38
N SER A 185 15.74 0.06 -3.35
CA SER A 185 14.82 1.21 -3.25
C SER A 185 14.86 1.76 -1.82
N HIS A 186 14.79 0.86 -0.83
CA HIS A 186 15.00 1.22 0.58
C HIS A 186 16.47 1.54 0.94
N ILE A 187 17.43 1.33 0.03
CA ILE A 187 18.87 1.54 0.24
C ILE A 187 19.47 2.59 -0.72
N THR A 188 18.84 2.93 -1.85
CA THR A 188 18.98 4.30 -2.40
C THR A 188 18.25 5.32 -1.52
N GLU A 189 17.50 4.84 -0.52
CA GLU A 189 17.06 5.62 0.64
C GLU A 189 18.04 5.48 1.84
N ILE A 190 18.31 4.26 2.34
CA ILE A 190 19.17 4.01 3.53
C ILE A 190 20.68 4.05 3.25
N THR A 191 21.27 3.47 2.18
CA THR A 191 22.67 3.82 1.78
C THR A 191 22.83 5.20 1.15
N ARG A 192 21.78 5.92 0.73
CA ARG A 192 21.97 7.37 0.51
C ARG A 192 22.21 8.10 1.84
N ILE A 193 21.73 7.54 2.94
CA ILE A 193 22.06 7.97 4.31
C ILE A 193 23.42 7.38 4.76
N VAL A 194 23.69 6.09 4.53
CA VAL A 194 24.83 5.33 5.09
C VAL A 194 26.10 5.28 4.23
N ARG A 195 26.03 5.23 2.90
CA ARG A 195 27.24 5.24 2.03
C ARG A 195 27.89 6.61 2.00
N LYS A 196 27.05 7.66 2.05
CA LYS A 196 27.43 9.05 2.38
C LYS A 196 27.92 9.23 3.83
N GLN A 197 27.97 8.15 4.62
CA GLN A 197 28.46 8.12 6.00
C GLN A 197 29.62 7.14 6.17
N ALA A 198 29.99 6.40 5.11
CA ALA A 198 31.17 5.54 5.06
C ALA A 198 32.32 6.22 4.31
N ASP A 199 32.03 6.83 3.15
CA ASP A 199 33.05 7.51 2.33
C ASP A 199 33.45 8.90 2.92
N ASP A 200 32.52 9.60 3.58
CA ASP A 200 32.75 10.94 4.17
C ASP A 200 33.44 10.91 5.57
N VAL A 201 33.63 9.74 6.20
CA VAL A 201 34.17 9.64 7.57
C VAL A 201 35.70 9.78 7.63
N VAL A 202 36.42 9.66 6.50
CA VAL A 202 37.90 9.63 6.52
C VAL A 202 38.54 10.94 6.06
N VAL A 203 37.97 11.73 5.14
CA VAL A 203 38.63 12.97 4.66
C VAL A 203 37.66 14.15 4.37
N ALA A 204 37.71 15.15 5.25
CA ALA A 204 37.42 16.59 5.07
C ALA A 204 35.97 17.16 5.13
N SER A 205 35.85 18.17 6.01
CA SER A 205 34.91 19.31 5.97
C SER A 205 33.43 19.10 6.36
N GLY A 206 33.16 19.26 7.67
CA GLY A 206 31.79 19.37 8.22
C GLY A 206 30.96 20.57 7.74
N GLN A 207 31.49 21.47 6.90
CA GLN A 207 30.70 22.49 6.21
C GLN A 207 29.98 21.93 4.96
N VAL A 208 30.59 20.97 4.25
CA VAL A 208 30.02 20.40 3.02
C VAL A 208 28.88 19.42 3.35
N SER A 209 29.03 18.61 4.40
CA SER A 209 27.99 17.67 4.83
C SER A 209 26.69 18.38 5.24
N ALA A 210 26.75 19.53 5.93
CA ALA A 210 25.58 20.31 6.32
C ALA A 210 24.83 20.92 5.12
N GLY A 211 25.55 21.48 4.15
CA GLY A 211 24.96 21.97 2.90
C GLY A 211 24.27 20.85 2.10
N THR A 212 24.91 19.68 2.03
CA THR A 212 24.39 18.55 1.23
C THR A 212 23.27 17.79 1.94
N LEU A 213 23.25 17.76 3.28
CA LEU A 213 22.17 17.18 4.08
C LEU A 213 20.92 18.08 4.05
N SER A 214 21.10 19.38 4.24
CA SER A 214 19.99 20.34 4.16
C SER A 214 19.40 20.44 2.74
N GLY A 215 20.23 20.33 1.69
CA GLY A 215 19.78 20.19 0.31
C GLY A 215 18.89 18.97 0.10
N ALA A 216 19.28 17.80 0.62
CA ALA A 216 18.47 16.58 0.55
C ALA A 216 17.13 16.70 1.30
N PHE A 217 17.10 17.36 2.46
CA PHE A 217 15.83 17.67 3.14
C PHE A 217 14.98 18.69 2.39
N ALA A 218 15.59 19.72 1.78
CA ALA A 218 14.86 20.69 0.95
C ALA A 218 14.26 20.06 -0.32
N GLU A 219 14.96 19.07 -0.89
CA GLU A 219 14.47 18.26 -2.01
C GLU A 219 13.32 17.33 -1.59
N ASN A 220 13.47 16.60 -0.48
CA ASN A 220 12.38 15.79 0.08
C ASN A 220 11.14 16.64 0.40
N ALA A 221 11.30 17.87 0.93
CA ALA A 221 10.20 18.80 1.16
C ALA A 221 9.50 19.25 -0.14
N LYS A 222 10.24 19.36 -1.26
CA LYS A 222 9.66 19.65 -2.58
C LYS A 222 8.86 18.45 -3.11
N TYR A 223 9.40 17.23 -3.04
CA TYR A 223 8.69 16.02 -3.47
C TYR A 223 7.42 15.79 -2.65
N GLU A 224 7.47 15.99 -1.33
CA GLU A 224 6.30 15.84 -0.46
C GLU A 224 5.27 16.96 -0.70
N GLY A 225 5.73 18.19 -1.00
CA GLY A 225 4.87 19.27 -1.48
C GLY A 225 4.16 18.96 -2.81
N GLN A 226 4.87 18.33 -3.76
CA GLN A 226 4.28 17.88 -5.03
C GLN A 226 3.26 16.75 -4.82
N ARG A 227 3.54 15.79 -3.93
CA ARG A 227 2.58 14.76 -3.52
C ARG A 227 1.34 15.37 -2.86
N ALA A 228 1.50 16.37 -2.00
CA ALA A 228 0.37 17.10 -1.42
C ALA A 228 -0.47 17.83 -2.49
N ILE A 229 0.14 18.34 -3.56
CA ILE A 229 -0.57 18.91 -4.72
C ILE A 229 -1.33 17.80 -5.48
N GLY A 230 -0.71 16.65 -5.74
CA GLY A 230 -1.37 15.50 -6.38
C GLY A 230 -2.59 15.01 -5.60
N TRP A 231 -2.47 14.86 -4.28
CA TRP A 231 -3.62 14.55 -3.42
C TRP A 231 -4.68 15.66 -3.40
N SER A 232 -4.28 16.93 -3.44
CA SER A 232 -5.23 18.06 -3.54
C SER A 232 -6.00 18.06 -4.86
N ILE A 233 -5.36 17.66 -5.96
CA ILE A 233 -6.00 17.46 -7.27
C ILE A 233 -6.96 16.26 -7.21
N ALA A 234 -6.60 15.18 -6.52
CA ALA A 234 -7.50 14.04 -6.29
C ALA A 234 -8.72 14.40 -5.43
N VAL A 235 -8.56 15.25 -4.40
CA VAL A 235 -9.68 15.84 -3.65
C VAL A 235 -10.59 16.63 -4.61
N LEU A 236 -10.01 17.56 -5.37
CA LEU A 236 -10.76 18.41 -6.31
C LEU A 236 -11.52 17.58 -7.35
N GLY A 237 -10.87 16.55 -7.92
CA GLY A 237 -11.47 15.61 -8.86
C GLY A 237 -12.62 14.82 -8.26
N SER A 238 -12.50 14.31 -7.03
CA SER A 238 -13.59 13.58 -6.37
C SER A 238 -14.80 14.48 -6.06
N VAL A 239 -14.57 15.75 -5.72
CA VAL A 239 -15.64 16.76 -5.55
C VAL A 239 -16.33 17.06 -6.89
N VAL A 240 -15.58 17.27 -7.97
CA VAL A 240 -16.15 17.51 -9.32
C VAL A 240 -16.96 16.30 -9.79
N ILE A 241 -16.45 15.08 -9.63
CA ILE A 241 -17.17 13.84 -9.97
C ILE A 241 -18.45 13.71 -9.11
N GLY A 242 -18.38 14.00 -7.81
CA GLY A 242 -19.55 14.01 -6.93
C GLY A 242 -20.63 14.99 -7.38
N ILE A 243 -20.23 16.22 -7.76
CA ILE A 243 -21.16 17.22 -8.31
C ILE A 243 -21.77 16.75 -9.63
N LEU A 244 -20.99 16.15 -10.54
CA LEU A 244 -21.50 15.61 -11.81
C LEU A 244 -22.49 14.47 -11.60
N ILE A 245 -22.24 13.56 -10.65
CA ILE A 245 -23.17 12.49 -10.27
C ILE A 245 -24.46 13.09 -9.73
N VAL A 246 -24.39 14.06 -8.81
CA VAL A 246 -25.58 14.73 -8.26
C VAL A 246 -26.35 15.45 -9.36
N VAL A 247 -25.71 16.27 -10.21
CA VAL A 247 -26.38 16.99 -11.30
C VAL A 247 -27.08 16.02 -12.26
N LYS A 248 -26.45 14.90 -12.62
CA LYS A 248 -27.07 13.89 -13.48
C LYS A 248 -28.27 13.21 -12.80
N VAL A 249 -28.08 12.66 -11.60
CA VAL A 249 -29.13 11.94 -10.86
C VAL A 249 -30.32 12.86 -10.53
N VAL A 250 -30.08 14.14 -10.23
CA VAL A 250 -31.14 15.12 -9.99
C VAL A 250 -31.83 15.55 -11.29
N GLY A 251 -31.08 15.72 -12.39
CA GLY A 251 -31.64 16.07 -13.70
C GLY A 251 -32.55 14.99 -14.29
N ASP A 252 -32.23 13.72 -14.05
CA ASP A 252 -33.04 12.57 -14.48
C ASP A 252 -34.27 12.34 -13.55
N MET A 253 -34.30 12.89 -12.33
CA MET A 253 -35.37 12.73 -11.33
C MET A 253 -36.44 13.85 -11.35
N ASN A 254 -37.06 14.09 -12.51
CA ASN A 254 -38.16 15.07 -12.66
C ASN A 254 -39.57 14.52 -12.32
N GLY A 255 -39.70 13.53 -11.44
CA GLY A 255 -40.96 12.80 -11.18
C GLY A 255 -41.44 12.78 -9.73
N GLU A 256 -42.48 13.58 -9.46
CA GLU A 256 -43.53 13.57 -8.39
C GLU A 256 -43.21 13.23 -6.91
N ASN A 257 -42.21 12.41 -6.55
CA ASN A 257 -41.90 12.06 -5.16
C ASN A 257 -40.71 12.85 -4.59
N GLY A 258 -40.92 14.16 -4.38
CA GLY A 258 -39.88 15.11 -3.98
C GLY A 258 -39.01 14.68 -2.79
N TRP A 259 -39.61 14.15 -1.73
CA TRP A 259 -38.91 13.73 -0.51
C TRP A 259 -38.00 12.50 -0.69
N ILE A 260 -38.37 11.57 -1.59
CA ILE A 260 -37.53 10.41 -1.92
C ILE A 260 -36.28 10.88 -2.68
N SER A 261 -36.44 11.85 -3.57
CA SER A 261 -35.30 12.47 -4.28
C SER A 261 -34.30 13.09 -3.30
N GLU A 262 -34.77 13.75 -2.24
CA GLU A 262 -33.90 14.37 -1.22
C GLU A 262 -33.15 13.34 -0.39
N LEU A 263 -33.80 12.24 0.00
CA LEU A 263 -33.14 11.12 0.70
C LEU A 263 -32.04 10.46 -0.15
N VAL A 264 -32.29 10.25 -1.45
CA VAL A 264 -31.28 9.68 -2.36
C VAL A 264 -30.10 10.64 -2.55
N LYS A 265 -30.36 11.95 -2.70
CA LYS A 265 -29.30 12.99 -2.75
C LYS A 265 -28.44 12.96 -1.48
N LEU A 266 -29.06 12.86 -0.31
CA LEU A 266 -28.35 12.81 0.98
C LEU A 266 -27.54 11.52 1.16
N ALA A 267 -28.09 10.37 0.76
CA ALA A 267 -27.39 9.08 0.79
C ALA A 267 -26.16 9.03 -0.14
N ILE A 268 -26.19 9.72 -1.28
CA ILE A 268 -25.05 9.82 -2.22
C ILE A 268 -24.03 10.88 -1.75
N ALA A 269 -24.49 11.99 -1.16
CA ALA A 269 -23.61 13.04 -0.65
C ALA A 269 -22.73 12.58 0.53
N LEU A 270 -23.24 11.67 1.37
CA LEU A 270 -22.56 11.19 2.58
C LEU A 270 -21.21 10.50 2.30
N PRO A 271 -21.12 9.46 1.43
CA PRO A 271 -19.85 8.84 1.08
C PRO A 271 -18.86 9.80 0.40
N VAL A 272 -19.36 10.69 -0.47
CA VAL A 272 -18.52 11.69 -1.15
C VAL A 272 -17.92 12.68 -0.15
N PHE A 273 -18.70 13.15 0.83
CA PHE A 273 -18.22 14.03 1.89
C PHE A 273 -17.21 13.34 2.80
N ALA A 274 -17.43 12.08 3.17
CA ALA A 274 -16.49 11.29 3.95
C ALA A 274 -15.16 11.10 3.20
N PHE A 275 -15.20 10.79 1.89
CA PHE A 275 -14.03 10.64 1.04
C PHE A 275 -13.25 11.96 0.89
N ALA A 276 -13.95 13.07 0.61
CA ALA A 276 -13.34 14.39 0.53
C ALA A 276 -12.65 14.80 1.84
N THR A 277 -13.29 14.51 2.99
CA THR A 277 -12.72 14.77 4.32
C THR A 277 -11.48 13.92 4.60
N TYR A 278 -11.51 12.64 4.21
CA TYR A 278 -10.36 11.73 4.33
C TYR A 278 -9.16 12.21 3.51
N CYS A 279 -9.37 12.53 2.23
CA CYS A 279 -8.32 13.02 1.36
C CYS A 279 -7.79 14.42 1.79
N ALA A 280 -8.65 15.30 2.32
CA ALA A 280 -8.21 16.55 2.93
C ALA A 280 -7.31 16.33 4.17
N ARG A 281 -7.62 15.34 5.02
CA ARG A 281 -6.79 14.98 6.19
C ARG A 281 -5.42 14.41 5.77
N ILE A 282 -5.36 13.63 4.70
CA ILE A 282 -4.11 13.16 4.08
C ILE A 282 -3.29 14.34 3.54
N ALA A 283 -3.92 15.25 2.79
CA ALA A 283 -3.24 16.43 2.25
C ALA A 283 -2.68 17.34 3.36
N SER A 284 -3.39 17.49 4.48
CA SER A 284 -2.90 18.21 5.67
C SER A 284 -1.70 17.52 6.31
N LYS A 285 -1.70 16.19 6.47
CA LYS A 285 -0.52 15.46 6.98
C LYS A 285 0.71 15.65 6.10
N HIS A 286 0.58 15.49 4.77
CA HIS A 286 1.72 15.71 3.86
C HIS A 286 2.23 17.17 3.91
N ARG A 287 1.35 18.16 4.09
CA ARG A 287 1.74 19.57 4.31
C ARG A 287 2.52 19.75 5.62
N GLU A 288 2.05 19.16 6.71
CA GLU A 288 2.71 19.21 8.02
C GLU A 288 4.10 18.55 7.99
N THR A 289 4.21 17.35 7.38
CA THR A 289 5.49 16.67 7.15
C THR A 289 6.43 17.52 6.28
N ALA A 290 5.95 18.10 5.18
CA ALA A 290 6.76 18.97 4.32
C ALA A 290 7.23 20.24 5.05
N GLN A 291 6.40 20.83 5.92
CA GLN A 291 6.78 21.98 6.76
C GLN A 291 7.83 21.59 7.80
N HIS A 292 7.66 20.46 8.48
CA HIS A 292 8.62 19.95 9.47
C HIS A 292 9.99 19.65 8.84
N VAL A 293 10.01 18.92 7.72
CA VAL A 293 11.25 18.63 6.96
C VAL A 293 11.93 19.91 6.46
N ARG A 294 11.16 20.90 6.02
CA ARG A 294 11.69 22.22 5.63
C ARG A 294 12.28 22.98 6.82
N LEU A 295 11.65 22.92 7.99
CA LEU A 295 12.16 23.54 9.22
C LEU A 295 13.49 22.90 9.64
N VAL A 296 13.59 21.58 9.62
CA VAL A 296 14.83 20.83 9.90
C VAL A 296 15.93 21.18 8.89
N SER A 297 15.60 21.26 7.58
CA SER A 297 16.54 21.73 6.55
C SER A 297 17.13 23.10 6.86
N VAL A 298 16.28 24.08 7.23
CA VAL A 298 16.74 25.42 7.61
C VAL A 298 17.59 25.39 8.88
N GLN A 299 17.16 24.67 9.93
CA GLN A 299 17.92 24.54 11.17
C GLN A 299 19.33 23.97 10.94
N LEU A 300 19.46 22.96 10.07
CA LEU A 300 20.75 22.37 9.69
C LEU A 300 21.65 23.32 8.87
N GLN A 301 21.07 24.27 8.12
CA GLN A 301 21.84 25.33 7.46
C GLN A 301 22.31 26.39 8.45
N THR A 302 21.42 26.84 9.34
CA THR A 302 21.68 27.95 10.24
C THR A 302 22.53 27.57 11.46
N VAL A 303 22.51 26.31 11.92
CA VAL A 303 23.22 25.89 13.14
C VAL A 303 24.72 26.16 13.07
N ASN A 304 25.36 25.93 11.91
CA ASN A 304 26.79 26.21 11.78
C ASN A 304 27.09 27.71 11.85
N ALA A 305 26.28 28.56 11.21
CA ALA A 305 26.44 30.02 11.29
C ALA A 305 26.25 30.54 12.73
N TYR A 306 25.30 29.98 13.47
CA TYR A 306 25.03 30.33 14.87
C TYR A 306 26.13 29.82 15.82
N CYS A 307 26.55 28.56 15.69
CA CYS A 307 27.60 27.98 16.51
C CYS A 307 28.96 28.67 16.34
N ASN A 308 29.23 29.28 15.18
CA ASN A 308 30.48 30.02 14.94
C ASN A 308 30.59 31.33 15.76
N THR A 309 29.52 31.79 16.41
CA THR A 309 29.55 32.98 17.29
C THR A 309 29.63 32.64 18.78
N LEU A 310 29.72 31.35 19.14
CA LEU A 310 29.70 30.86 20.52
C LEU A 310 31.04 30.20 20.90
N PRO A 311 31.37 30.11 22.20
CA PRO A 311 32.45 29.26 22.69
C PRO A 311 32.23 27.79 22.29
N ASP A 312 33.31 27.07 21.96
CA ASP A 312 33.25 25.70 21.41
C ASP A 312 32.41 24.72 22.24
N GLU A 313 32.46 24.84 23.57
CA GLU A 313 31.72 23.99 24.51
C GLU A 313 30.20 24.17 24.38
N GLN A 314 29.73 25.41 24.28
CA GLN A 314 28.32 25.74 24.03
C GLN A 314 27.89 25.37 22.59
N ALA A 315 28.78 25.59 21.62
CA ALA A 315 28.56 25.21 20.23
C ALA A 315 28.41 23.68 20.07
N MET A 316 29.19 22.89 20.81
CA MET A 316 29.11 21.44 20.82
C MET A 316 27.82 20.93 21.46
N GLU A 317 27.40 21.50 22.58
CA GLU A 317 26.12 21.15 23.22
C GLU A 317 24.93 21.40 22.28
N ILE A 318 24.89 22.56 21.62
CA ILE A 318 23.79 22.90 20.69
C ILE A 318 23.76 21.97 19.48
N ARG A 319 24.92 21.59 18.93
CA ARG A 319 25.02 20.57 17.87
C ARG A 319 24.51 19.21 18.35
N MET A 320 24.82 18.81 19.60
CA MET A 320 24.30 17.57 20.20
C MET A 320 22.78 17.60 20.41
N GLN A 321 22.23 18.70 20.92
CA GLN A 321 20.79 18.85 21.13
C GLN A 321 20.02 18.85 19.80
N LEU A 322 20.54 19.53 18.77
CA LEU A 322 19.96 19.50 17.42
C LEU A 322 20.07 18.09 16.81
N GLY A 323 21.23 17.44 16.93
CA GLY A 323 21.44 16.07 16.48
C GLY A 323 20.42 15.11 17.10
N ARG A 324 20.26 15.16 18.43
CA ARG A 324 19.20 14.38 19.13
C ARG A 324 17.82 14.67 18.54
N ARG A 325 17.40 15.94 18.44
CA ARG A 325 16.08 16.30 17.88
C ARG A 325 15.85 15.83 16.44
N VAL A 326 16.90 15.75 15.62
CA VAL A 326 16.82 15.34 14.20
C VAL A 326 16.87 13.82 14.03
N PHE A 327 17.50 13.09 14.95
CA PHE A 327 17.66 11.63 14.89
C PHE A 327 16.73 10.85 15.84
N ASP A 328 16.11 11.50 16.83
CA ASP A 328 14.98 10.91 17.55
C ASP A 328 13.77 10.75 16.61
N LYS A 329 12.85 9.87 16.97
CA LYS A 329 11.64 9.67 16.18
C LYS A 329 10.85 10.99 16.09
N PRO A 330 10.42 11.42 14.89
CA PRO A 330 9.66 12.65 14.76
C PRO A 330 8.34 12.54 15.53
N ASP A 331 8.15 13.45 16.49
CA ASP A 331 7.08 13.39 17.50
C ASP A 331 5.65 13.49 16.92
N ILE A 332 5.57 13.74 15.61
CA ILE A 332 4.40 13.61 14.74
C ILE A 332 3.78 12.19 14.79
N LEU A 333 4.54 11.19 15.26
CA LEU A 333 4.06 9.82 15.51
C LEU A 333 3.78 9.50 16.99
N SER A 334 4.22 10.35 17.92
CA SER A 334 4.14 10.14 19.38
C SER A 334 3.36 11.22 20.13
N SER A 335 2.55 12.01 19.42
CA SER A 335 1.39 12.68 20.03
C SER A 335 0.56 11.66 20.80
N GLU A 336 0.49 11.83 22.12
CA GLU A 336 -0.14 10.93 23.11
C GLU A 336 -1.69 10.87 23.01
N THR A 337 -2.23 11.28 21.85
CA THR A 337 -3.63 11.12 21.44
C THR A 337 -3.78 10.08 20.31
N ALA A 338 -2.69 9.49 19.81
CA ALA A 338 -2.69 8.59 18.66
C ALA A 338 -2.99 7.10 18.98
N SER A 339 -2.98 6.71 20.26
CA SER A 339 -3.25 5.33 20.70
C SER A 339 -4.70 4.88 20.48
N ASP A 340 -5.66 5.80 20.42
CA ASP A 340 -7.07 5.52 20.07
C ASP A 340 -7.38 5.78 18.57
N ALA A 341 -6.48 6.49 17.87
CA ALA A 341 -6.64 6.86 16.47
C ALA A 341 -6.05 5.84 15.47
N SER A 342 -5.23 4.90 15.93
CA SER A 342 -4.54 3.93 15.06
C SER A 342 -5.37 2.67 14.73
N LEU A 343 -6.49 2.45 15.44
CA LEU A 343 -7.46 1.38 15.16
C LEU A 343 -8.85 1.89 14.76
N SER A 344 -9.04 3.21 14.68
CA SER A 344 -10.27 3.83 14.14
C SER A 344 -9.93 4.79 12.99
N MET A 345 -9.69 4.22 11.80
CA MET A 345 -9.34 4.97 10.58
C MET A 345 -10.50 5.84 10.04
N ILE A 346 -11.67 5.73 10.66
CA ILE A 346 -12.80 6.65 10.55
C ILE A 346 -12.93 7.35 11.92
N PRO A 347 -12.92 8.69 12.02
CA PRO A 347 -13.09 9.38 13.30
C PRO A 347 -14.40 8.96 13.96
N LYS A 348 -14.37 8.65 15.26
CA LYS A 348 -15.58 8.32 16.06
C LYS A 348 -16.62 9.46 15.96
N ASP A 349 -16.15 10.70 15.90
CA ASP A 349 -16.95 11.91 15.68
C ASP A 349 -17.67 11.94 14.31
N LEU A 350 -17.10 11.30 13.28
CA LEU A 350 -17.77 11.17 11.98
C LEU A 350 -19.00 10.28 12.15
N PHE A 351 -18.86 9.09 12.73
CA PHE A 351 -20.00 8.22 13.00
C PHE A 351 -21.03 8.88 13.93
N ALA A 352 -20.60 9.62 14.95
CA ALA A 352 -21.51 10.40 15.80
C ALA A 352 -22.29 11.48 15.00
N THR A 353 -21.61 12.19 14.09
CA THR A 353 -22.23 13.22 13.24
C THR A 353 -23.18 12.61 12.21
N VAL A 354 -22.80 11.49 11.60
CA VAL A 354 -23.62 10.74 10.63
C VAL A 354 -24.86 10.16 11.32
N ASN A 355 -24.72 9.52 12.48
CA ASN A 355 -25.85 9.01 13.26
C ASN A 355 -26.80 10.16 13.67
N LYS A 356 -26.25 11.28 14.15
CA LYS A 356 -27.06 12.48 14.49
C LYS A 356 -27.82 13.03 13.27
N MET A 357 -27.23 13.03 12.07
CA MET A 357 -27.93 13.37 10.83
C MET A 357 -29.03 12.36 10.48
N ILE A 358 -28.75 11.05 10.58
CA ILE A 358 -29.72 9.98 10.33
C ILE A 358 -30.92 10.10 11.27
N ASP A 359 -30.68 10.36 12.56
CA ASP A 359 -31.74 10.51 13.55
C ASP A 359 -32.54 11.81 13.33
N THR A 360 -31.90 12.91 12.93
CA THR A 360 -32.60 14.14 12.52
C THR A 360 -33.50 13.89 11.29
N VAL A 361 -33.01 13.13 10.31
CA VAL A 361 -33.79 12.76 9.11
C VAL A 361 -34.96 11.84 9.47
N ARG A 362 -34.78 10.88 10.39
CA ARG A 362 -35.86 10.05 10.93
C ARG A 362 -36.91 10.86 11.69
N GLU A 363 -36.49 11.81 12.52
CA GLU A 363 -37.40 12.68 13.27
C GLU A 363 -38.25 13.54 12.32
N VAL A 364 -37.63 14.15 11.29
CA VAL A 364 -38.33 14.92 10.26
C VAL A 364 -39.28 14.04 9.44
N ALA A 365 -38.90 12.80 9.11
CA ALA A 365 -39.77 11.85 8.42
C ALA A 365 -40.97 11.44 9.28
N ALA A 366 -40.76 11.11 10.56
CA ALA A 366 -41.81 10.72 11.50
C ALA A 366 -42.80 11.86 11.74
N LYS A 367 -42.30 13.08 12.00
CA LYS A 367 -43.12 14.29 12.23
C LYS A 367 -43.97 14.71 11.03
N LYS A 368 -43.67 14.22 9.83
CA LYS A 368 -44.40 14.51 8.59
C LYS A 368 -45.29 13.35 8.13
N ALA A 369 -45.12 12.16 8.71
CA ALA A 369 -45.97 11.00 8.51
C ALA A 369 -47.24 11.02 9.40
N ASP A 370 -47.23 11.83 10.46
CA ASP A 370 -48.37 12.05 11.36
C ASP A 370 -49.00 13.43 11.06
N PRO A 371 -50.00 13.53 10.15
CA PRO A 371 -50.68 14.78 9.87
C PRO A 371 -51.49 15.21 11.11
N PRO A 372 -51.58 16.52 11.42
CA PRO A 372 -52.41 16.97 12.53
C PRO A 372 -53.86 16.54 12.31
N ALA A 373 -54.45 15.89 13.31
CA ALA A 373 -55.88 15.57 13.30
C ALA A 373 -56.70 16.87 13.15
N PRO A 374 -57.79 16.84 12.35
CA PRO A 374 -58.56 18.02 11.97
C PRO A 374 -59.32 18.68 13.12
#